data_AF-A0A2A3JGL3-F1
#
_entry.id   AF-A0A2A3JGL3-F1
#
_cell.length_a   1.000
_cell.length_b   1.000
_cell.length_c   1.000
_cell.angle_alpha   90.00
_cell.angle_beta   90.00
_cell.angle_gamma   90.00
#
_symmetry.space_group_name_H-M   'P 1'
#
loop_
_entity.id
_entity.type
_entity.pdbx_description
1 polymer ?
#
loop_
_entity_poly.entity_id
_entity_poly.type
_entity_poly.pdbx_seq_one_letter_code
_entity_poly.pdbx_strand_id
1 'polypeptide(L)'
;MTTSAMSGASGNAGTSRRAGGSVKAGGAERAGVSSGAAEMTVVTAFAGMRRVADVLFKAGCPDCRAALELRANALLLAIGATSRTTFYSFTCTECGSSVRKPAGERIVELLTGGGVRTLRLHSTP
;
A
#
# COMPACT_ATOMS: atom_id res chain seq x y z
N MET A 1 -15.54 -13.81 -62.83
CA MET A 1 -14.08 -13.86 -62.65
C MET A 1 -13.81 -13.69 -61.17
N THR A 2 -13.71 -14.83 -60.51
CA THR A 2 -13.43 -15.07 -59.09
C THR A 2 -11.94 -14.97 -58.84
N THR A 3 -11.52 -14.22 -57.82
CA THR A 3 -10.28 -14.53 -57.08
C THR A 3 -10.48 -14.25 -55.60
N SER A 4 -10.72 -15.34 -54.88
CA SER A 4 -10.58 -15.46 -53.43
C SER A 4 -9.15 -15.15 -53.00
N ALA A 5 -8.97 -14.52 -51.85
CA ALA A 5 -7.71 -14.53 -51.12
C ALA A 5 -7.93 -15.13 -49.72
N MET A 6 -7.22 -16.22 -49.53
CA MET A 6 -7.13 -17.13 -48.39
C MET A 6 -6.31 -16.59 -47.21
N SER A 7 -6.76 -16.94 -46.00
CA SER A 7 -6.03 -17.54 -44.87
C SER A 7 -4.57 -17.20 -44.58
N GLY A 8 -4.30 -16.87 -43.30
CA GLY A 8 -2.97 -16.96 -42.69
C GLY A 8 -3.00 -16.75 -41.18
N ALA A 9 -3.12 -17.84 -40.41
CA ALA A 9 -2.89 -17.88 -38.98
C ALA A 9 -1.38 -18.00 -38.69
N SER A 10 -0.87 -17.30 -37.68
CA SER A 10 0.32 -17.72 -36.93
C SER A 10 0.44 -16.95 -35.63
N GLY A 11 0.36 -17.68 -34.52
CA GLY A 11 0.54 -17.15 -33.19
C GLY A 11 2.02 -16.93 -32.84
N ASN A 12 2.25 -16.32 -31.68
CA ASN A 12 3.26 -16.89 -30.80
C ASN A 12 2.95 -16.62 -29.33
N ALA A 13 3.03 -17.70 -28.56
CA ALA A 13 2.96 -17.73 -27.12
C ALA A 13 4.31 -17.28 -26.55
N GLY A 14 4.30 -16.21 -25.76
CA GLY A 14 5.46 -15.72 -25.01
C GLY A 14 5.29 -15.97 -23.52
N THR A 15 5.44 -17.22 -23.08
CA THR A 15 5.54 -17.57 -21.65
C THR A 15 6.91 -17.15 -21.12
N SER A 16 6.97 -16.01 -20.42
CA SER A 16 8.15 -15.64 -19.63
C SER A 16 8.10 -16.34 -18.27
N ARG A 17 8.75 -17.50 -18.19
CA ARG A 17 9.17 -18.13 -16.93
C ARG A 17 10.69 -18.06 -16.85
N ARG A 18 11.21 -17.40 -15.81
CA ARG A 18 12.41 -17.76 -15.02
C ARG A 18 12.51 -16.72 -13.88
N ALA A 19 12.42 -17.12 -12.61
CA ALA A 19 13.41 -17.85 -11.80
C ALA A 19 14.31 -16.89 -11.02
N GLY A 20 14.37 -17.09 -9.70
CA GLY A 20 15.24 -16.39 -8.76
C GLY A 20 14.42 -15.82 -7.59
N GLY A 21 14.61 -16.18 -6.34
CA GLY A 21 15.56 -17.11 -5.72
C GLY A 21 15.13 -17.34 -4.28
N SER A 22 15.32 -18.57 -3.80
CA SER A 22 15.23 -18.90 -2.39
C SER A 22 16.39 -18.23 -1.65
N VAL A 23 16.09 -17.40 -0.67
CA VAL A 23 17.02 -17.14 0.44
C VAL A 23 16.44 -17.79 1.69
N LYS A 24 16.98 -18.98 1.99
CA LYS A 24 16.98 -19.54 3.34
C LYS A 24 18.03 -18.81 4.15
N ALA A 25 17.60 -18.12 5.20
CA ALA A 25 18.36 -17.87 6.42
C ALA A 25 17.38 -18.21 7.53
N GLY A 26 17.62 -19.19 8.40
CA GLY A 26 18.84 -19.48 9.11
C GLY A 26 18.34 -19.65 10.55
N GLY A 27 18.29 -20.90 11.00
CA GLY A 27 18.03 -21.18 12.40
C GLY A 27 19.21 -20.70 13.23
N ALA A 28 18.92 -20.02 14.33
CA ALA A 28 19.85 -19.81 15.42
C ALA A 28 19.07 -19.93 16.72
N GLU A 29 19.41 -20.99 17.45
CA GLU A 29 19.50 -21.06 18.91
C GLU A 29 18.40 -20.40 19.75
N ARG A 30 17.55 -21.25 20.32
CA ARG A 30 16.93 -20.97 21.62
C ARG A 30 18.02 -21.04 22.70
N ALA A 31 18.72 -19.93 22.88
CA ALA A 31 19.52 -19.65 24.06
C ALA A 31 18.59 -19.32 25.24
N GLY A 32 19.01 -19.78 26.43
CA GLY A 32 18.19 -19.92 27.62
C GLY A 32 17.51 -18.65 28.13
N VAL A 33 16.38 -18.88 28.80
CA VAL A 33 15.84 -17.95 29.78
C VAL A 33 16.82 -17.92 30.97
N SER A 34 17.79 -17.01 30.89
CA SER A 34 18.42 -16.49 32.10
C SER A 34 17.49 -15.43 32.67
N SER A 35 16.90 -15.76 33.81
CA SER A 35 16.20 -14.81 34.67
C SER A 35 17.16 -13.71 35.09
N GLY A 36 17.12 -12.58 34.40
CA GLY A 36 17.46 -11.29 34.97
C GLY A 36 16.13 -10.57 35.17
N ALA A 37 15.79 -10.23 36.41
CA ALA A 37 14.83 -9.17 36.66
C ALA A 37 15.46 -7.87 36.11
N ALA A 38 15.34 -7.67 34.80
CA ALA A 38 15.71 -6.44 34.16
C ALA A 38 14.81 -5.38 34.74
N GLU A 39 15.42 -4.34 35.29
CA GLU A 39 14.78 -3.07 35.54
C GLU A 39 13.90 -2.75 34.32
N MET A 40 12.59 -2.87 34.51
CA MET A 40 11.61 -2.72 33.45
C MET A 40 11.59 -1.24 33.05
N THR A 41 12.37 -0.86 32.04
CA THR A 41 12.37 0.52 31.57
C THR A 41 10.96 0.88 31.11
N VAL A 42 10.50 2.05 31.52
CA VAL A 42 9.20 2.61 31.12
C VAL A 42 9.03 2.60 29.60
N VAL A 43 10.11 2.82 28.85
CA VAL A 43 10.11 2.74 27.37
C VAL A 43 9.64 1.37 26.86
N THR A 44 10.10 0.27 27.46
CA THR A 44 9.71 -1.10 27.08
C THR A 44 8.29 -1.44 27.54
N ALA A 45 7.85 -0.90 28.67
CA ALA A 45 6.47 -1.07 29.15
C ALA A 45 5.45 -0.43 28.19
N PHE A 46 5.78 0.75 27.63
CA PHE A 46 4.90 1.48 26.71
C PHE A 46 5.14 1.20 25.23
N ALA A 47 6.16 0.41 24.87
CA ALA A 47 6.49 0.08 23.47
C ALA A 47 5.33 -0.61 22.71
N GLY A 48 4.36 -1.20 23.42
CA GLY A 48 3.13 -1.77 22.85
C GLY A 48 1.84 -0.97 23.09
N MET A 49 1.90 0.13 23.87
CA MET A 49 0.71 0.86 24.37
C MET A 49 0.20 1.95 23.41
N ARG A 50 0.17 1.69 22.10
CA ARG A 50 -0.57 2.51 21.14
C ARG A 50 -1.49 1.65 20.28
N ARG A 51 -2.45 0.99 20.93
CA ARG A 51 -3.61 0.42 20.23
C ARG A 51 -4.63 1.55 20.04
N VAL A 52 -4.35 2.44 19.09
CA VAL A 52 -5.36 3.37 18.57
C VAL A 52 -6.45 2.50 17.94
N ALA A 53 -7.71 2.71 18.32
CA ALA A 53 -8.84 2.06 17.64
C ALA A 53 -8.68 2.28 16.13
N ASP A 54 -8.74 1.21 15.36
CA ASP A 54 -8.47 1.31 13.93
C ASP A 54 -9.49 2.21 13.25
N VAL A 55 -9.05 3.42 12.89
CA VAL A 55 -9.85 4.36 12.11
C VAL A 55 -10.06 3.75 10.73
N LEU A 56 -11.33 3.56 10.38
CA LEU A 56 -11.76 3.13 9.05
C LEU A 56 -12.11 4.36 8.21
N PHE A 57 -11.54 4.40 7.00
CA PHE A 57 -11.78 5.46 6.02
C PHE A 57 -12.67 4.91 4.91
N LYS A 58 -13.78 5.61 4.63
CA LYS A 58 -14.65 5.28 3.50
C LYS A 58 -14.16 5.96 2.23
N ALA A 59 -13.93 5.19 1.18
CA ALA A 59 -13.55 5.70 -0.13
C ALA A 59 -14.29 4.97 -1.26
N GLY A 60 -14.85 5.73 -2.20
CA GLY A 60 -15.45 5.16 -3.41
C GLY A 60 -14.41 4.93 -4.51
N CYS A 61 -14.43 3.78 -5.19
CA CYS A 61 -13.62 3.56 -6.39
C CYS A 61 -14.28 4.26 -7.60
N PRO A 62 -13.57 5.09 -8.39
CA PRO A 62 -14.13 5.71 -9.60
C PRO A 62 -14.38 4.70 -10.73
N ASP A 63 -13.68 3.57 -10.76
CA ASP A 63 -13.77 2.57 -11.83
C ASP A 63 -14.98 1.66 -11.64
N CYS A 64 -15.09 0.98 -10.49
CA CYS A 64 -16.17 0.03 -10.22
C CYS A 64 -17.31 0.59 -9.37
N ARG A 65 -17.20 1.85 -8.90
CA ARG A 65 -18.18 2.54 -8.03
C ARG A 65 -18.46 1.87 -6.68
N ALA A 66 -17.69 0.85 -6.31
CA ALA A 66 -17.78 0.25 -4.99
C ALA A 66 -17.38 1.24 -3.89
N ALA A 67 -18.03 1.15 -2.73
CA ALA A 67 -17.63 1.84 -1.51
C ALA A 67 -16.76 0.92 -0.68
N LEU A 68 -15.53 1.33 -0.40
CA LEU A 68 -14.55 0.54 0.34
C LEU A 68 -14.30 1.15 1.71
N GLU A 69 -14.15 0.28 2.71
CA GLU A 69 -13.64 0.63 4.03
C GLU A 69 -12.17 0.26 4.11
N LEU A 70 -11.32 1.27 4.29
CA LEU A 70 -9.88 1.14 4.23
C LEU A 70 -9.26 1.50 5.58
N ARG A 71 -8.27 0.72 5.98
CA ARG A 71 -7.45 0.98 7.17
C ARG A 71 -6.38 2.02 6.85
N ALA A 72 -5.84 2.69 7.86
CA ALA A 72 -4.81 3.73 7.67
C ALA A 72 -3.58 3.26 6.86
N ASN A 73 -3.22 1.98 6.95
CA ASN A 73 -2.10 1.38 6.21
C ASN A 73 -2.40 1.06 4.73
N ALA A 74 -3.68 1.04 4.34
CA ALA A 74 -4.11 0.79 2.96
C ALA A 74 -4.19 2.08 2.12
N LEU A 75 -4.13 3.25 2.77
CA LEU A 75 -4.01 4.54 2.10
C LEU A 75 -2.58 5.08 2.19
N LEU A 76 -2.19 5.81 1.15
CA LEU A 76 -1.01 6.65 1.16
C LEU A 76 -1.42 8.09 0.87
N LEU A 77 -1.07 9.01 1.76
CA LEU A 77 -1.19 10.44 1.52
C LEU A 77 0.14 10.97 0.99
N ALA A 78 0.13 11.65 -0.15
CA ALA A 78 1.30 12.34 -0.67
C ALA A 78 1.03 13.85 -0.71
N ILE A 79 1.90 14.62 -0.07
CA ILE A 79 1.78 16.08 0.04
C ILE A 79 2.89 16.72 -0.80
N GLY A 80 2.49 17.46 -1.82
CA GLY A 80 3.40 18.26 -2.65
C GLY A 80 3.50 19.71 -2.19
N ALA A 81 4.13 20.56 -3.00
CA ALA A 81 4.30 21.98 -2.71
C ALA A 81 2.97 22.76 -2.73
N THR A 82 1.97 22.26 -3.45
CA THR A 82 0.63 22.86 -3.56
C THR A 82 -0.47 21.83 -3.33
N SER A 83 -1.70 22.30 -3.07
CA SER A 83 -2.90 21.45 -2.98
C SER A 83 -3.16 20.65 -4.26
N ARG A 84 -2.85 21.20 -5.44
CA ARG A 84 -2.95 20.51 -6.73
C ARG A 84 -2.00 19.32 -6.84
N THR A 85 -0.86 19.39 -6.17
CA THR A 85 0.15 18.32 -6.11
C THR A 85 -0.03 17.39 -4.91
N THR A 86 -1.11 17.57 -4.13
CA THR A 86 -1.42 16.78 -2.94
C THR A 86 -2.55 15.81 -3.23
N PHE A 87 -2.30 14.52 -3.02
CA PHE A 87 -3.23 13.46 -3.38
C PHE A 87 -3.13 12.30 -2.39
N TYR A 88 -4.22 11.56 -2.26
CA TYR A 88 -4.18 10.23 -1.64
C TYR A 88 -4.39 9.16 -2.69
N SER A 89 -3.79 8.00 -2.46
CA SER A 89 -3.93 6.84 -3.31
C SER A 89 -4.20 5.58 -2.52
N PHE A 90 -4.99 4.67 -3.10
CA PHE A 90 -5.30 3.36 -2.55
C PHE A 90 -5.55 2.37 -3.69
N THR A 91 -5.43 1.09 -3.39
CA THR A 91 -5.80 0.01 -4.32
C THR A 91 -7.22 -0.44 -4.01
N CYS A 92 -8.08 -0.45 -5.02
CA CYS A 92 -9.43 -0.99 -4.88
C CYS A 92 -9.37 -2.52 -4.71
N THR A 93 -9.94 -3.06 -3.63
CA THR A 93 -9.98 -4.51 -3.39
C THR A 93 -11.00 -5.24 -4.26
N GLU A 94 -11.97 -4.52 -4.82
CA GLU A 94 -13.01 -5.10 -5.67
C GLU A 94 -12.54 -5.31 -7.12
N CYS A 95 -11.82 -4.33 -7.69
CA CYS A 95 -11.38 -4.38 -9.09
C CYS A 95 -9.86 -4.34 -9.29
N GLY A 96 -9.07 -4.17 -8.23
CA GLY A 96 -7.60 -4.10 -8.29
C GLY A 96 -7.03 -2.78 -8.82
N SER A 97 -7.86 -1.82 -9.23
CA SER A 97 -7.40 -0.54 -9.78
C SER A 97 -6.67 0.31 -8.74
N SER A 98 -5.58 0.96 -9.17
CA SER A 98 -4.88 1.97 -8.38
C SER A 98 -5.58 3.31 -8.53
N VAL A 99 -6.25 3.77 -7.47
CA VAL A 99 -7.07 4.97 -7.47
C VAL A 99 -6.28 6.14 -6.89
N ARG A 100 -6.29 7.29 -7.57
CA ARG A 100 -5.74 8.56 -7.10
C ARG A 100 -6.84 9.60 -6.96
N LYS A 101 -6.85 10.31 -5.84
CA LYS A 101 -7.79 11.38 -5.58
C LYS A 101 -7.09 12.61 -5.00
N PRO A 102 -7.48 13.83 -5.40
CA PRO A 102 -6.93 15.04 -4.83
C PRO A 102 -7.25 15.13 -3.33
N ALA A 103 -6.27 15.55 -2.54
CA ALA A 103 -6.42 15.75 -1.10
C ALA A 103 -6.47 17.25 -0.81
N GLY A 104 -7.68 17.76 -0.57
CA GLY A 104 -7.85 19.11 -0.02
C GLY A 104 -7.40 19.19 1.44
N GLU A 105 -7.26 20.40 1.97
CA GLU A 105 -6.75 20.65 3.34
C GLU A 105 -7.48 19.82 4.39
N ARG A 106 -8.82 19.78 4.34
CA ARG A 106 -9.62 19.00 5.28
C ARG A 106 -9.36 17.49 5.21
N ILE A 107 -9.11 16.96 4.01
CA ILE A 107 -8.80 15.54 3.81
C ILE A 107 -7.40 15.24 4.35
N VAL A 108 -6.43 16.15 4.12
CA VAL A 108 -5.07 16.03 4.67
C VAL A 108 -5.11 15.95 6.19
N GLU A 109 -5.84 16.84 6.85
CA GLU A 109 -6.02 16.82 8.31
C GLU A 109 -6.57 15.49 8.81
N LEU A 110 -7.66 15.00 8.21
CA LEU A 110 -8.33 13.76 8.63
C LEU A 110 -7.43 12.54 8.44
N LEU A 111 -6.76 12.43 7.29
CA LEU A 111 -5.88 11.31 7.00
C LEU A 111 -4.64 11.33 7.89
N THR A 112 -4.03 12.51 8.11
CA THR A 112 -2.86 12.65 8.97
C THR A 112 -3.20 12.37 10.44
N GLY A 113 -4.31 12.92 10.94
CA GLY A 113 -4.78 12.67 12.30
C GLY A 113 -5.17 11.22 12.56
N GLY A 114 -5.69 10.53 11.53
CA GLY A 114 -6.02 9.11 11.61
C GLY A 114 -4.86 8.15 11.32
N GLY A 115 -3.62 8.65 11.21
CA GLY A 115 -2.41 7.82 11.14
C GLY A 115 -2.06 7.27 9.76
N VAL A 116 -2.60 7.85 8.69
CA VAL A 116 -2.26 7.45 7.32
C VAL A 116 -0.81 7.78 7.01
N ARG A 117 -0.12 6.86 6.34
CA ARG A 117 1.29 7.06 5.93
C ARG A 117 1.37 8.26 5.01
N THR A 118 2.22 9.21 5.39
CA THR A 118 2.38 10.46 4.66
C THR A 118 3.74 10.52 3.98
N LEU A 119 3.73 10.74 2.66
CA LEU A 119 4.90 10.96 1.82
C LEU A 119 4.98 12.44 1.46
N ARG A 120 6.09 13.10 1.77
CA ARG A 120 6.39 14.45 1.27
C ARG A 120 7.04 14.34 -0.09
N LEU A 121 6.45 14.96 -1.10
CA LEU A 121 7.01 15.01 -2.44
C LEU A 121 7.92 16.24 -2.55
N HIS A 122 9.17 16.00 -2.88
CA HIS A 122 10.09 17.06 -3.27
C HIS A 122 9.87 17.30 -4.77
N SER A 123 9.54 18.53 -5.14
CA SER A 123 9.54 18.91 -6.55
C SER A 123 10.99 18.98 -6.99
N THR A 124 11.46 17.96 -7.70
CA THR A 124 12.70 18.12 -8.46
C THR A 124 12.35 19.04 -9.64
N PRO A 125 13.00 20.22 -9.76
CA PRO A 125 12.73 21.18 -10.83
C PRO A 125 13.08 20.63 -12.22
#